data_AF-Q2SIY4-F1
#
_entry.id   AF-Q2SIY4-F1
#
_cell.length_a   1.000
_cell.length_b   1.000
_cell.length_c   1.000
_cell.angle_alpha   90.00
_cell.angle_beta   90.00
_cell.angle_gamma   90.00
#
_symmetry.space_group_name_H-M   'P 1'
#
loop_
_entity.id
_entity.type
_entity.pdbx_description
1 polymer ?
#
loop_
_entity_poly.entity_id
_entity_poly.type
_entity_poly.pdbx_seq_one_letter_code
_entity_poly.pdbx_strand_id
1 'polypeptide(L)' 'MKKWLFLLWAPMILGGCSSIEPWVMPYERNNLADPIMSFGRIGIAGSYMHHVYQAREGARGAEGGSGGGCGCN' A
#
# COMPACT_ATOMS: atom_id res chain seq x y z
N MET A 1 30.35 26.09 -21.94
CA MET A 1 30.14 24.64 -22.18
C MET A 1 29.51 23.90 -21.00
N LYS A 2 29.87 24.16 -19.73
CA LYS A 2 29.28 23.47 -18.56
C LYS A 2 27.76 23.70 -18.33
N LYS A 3 27.21 24.84 -18.77
CA LYS A 3 25.76 25.16 -18.61
C LYS A 3 24.85 24.27 -19.45
N TRP A 4 25.34 23.75 -20.58
CA TRP A 4 24.58 22.83 -21.44
C TRP A 4 24.49 21.42 -20.83
N LEU A 5 25.46 21.05 -19.99
CA LEU A 5 25.47 19.76 -19.29
C LEU A 5 24.32 19.64 -18.28
N PHE A 6 23.96 20.76 -17.62
CA PHE A 6 22.83 20.82 -16.68
C PHE A 6 21.46 20.74 -17.37
N LEU A 7 21.35 21.27 -18.59
CA LEU A 7 20.11 21.27 -19.39
C LEU A 7 19.71 19.87 -19.86
N LEU A 8 20.69 18.97 -20.04
CA LEU A 8 20.48 17.57 -20.43
C LEU A 8 20.06 16.66 -19.26
N TRP A 9 20.35 17.05 -18.00
CA TRP A 9 20.03 16.26 -16.81
C TRP A 9 18.65 16.58 -16.20
N ALA A 10 18.06 17.73 -16.53
CA ALA A 10 16.76 18.15 -16.02
C ALA A 10 15.56 17.20 -16.34
N PRO A 11 15.44 16.57 -17.52
CA PRO A 11 14.25 15.78 -17.84
C PRO A 11 14.19 14.41 -17.13
N MET A 12 15.30 13.87 -16.59
CA MET A 12 15.28 12.56 -15.92
C MET A 12 14.54 12.57 -14.57
N ILE A 13 14.40 13.74 -13.93
CA ILE A 13 13.78 13.85 -12.59
C ILE A 13 12.24 14.04 -12.70
N LEU A 14 11.74 14.38 -13.88
CA LEU A 14 10.33 14.68 -14.13
C LEU A 14 9.55 13.48 -14.71
N GLY A 15 10.18 12.32 -14.88
CA GLY A 15 9.62 11.12 -15.51
C GLY A 15 8.68 10.27 -14.65
N GLY A 16 8.06 10.83 -13.60
CA GLY A 16 7.24 10.08 -12.64
C GLY A 16 5.75 9.92 -13.02
N CYS A 17 5.29 10.54 -14.11
CA CYS A 17 3.88 10.55 -14.50
C CYS A 17 3.71 10.01 -15.93
N SER A 18 4.12 8.75 -16.14
CA SER A 18 3.60 7.96 -17.25
C SER A 18 2.43 7.13 -16.74
N SER A 19 1.30 7.17 -17.45
CA SER A 19 0.22 6.20 -17.28
C SER A 19 0.82 4.79 -17.28
N ILE A 20 0.84 4.15 -16.10
CA ILE A 20 1.36 2.79 -15.96
C ILE A 20 0.23 1.86 -16.37
N GLU A 21 0.22 1.55 -17.67
CA GLU A 21 -0.61 0.51 -18.26
C GLU A 21 0.26 -0.74 -18.42
N PRO A 22 -0.18 -1.88 -17.88
CA PRO A 22 -1.54 -2.18 -17.44
C PRO A 22 -1.71 -1.96 -15.92
N TRP A 23 -2.78 -1.26 -15.52
CA TRP A 23 -3.27 -1.35 -14.16
C TRP A 23 -3.64 -2.81 -13.85
N VAL A 24 -3.34 -3.28 -12.65
CA VAL A 24 -3.84 -4.58 -12.17
C VAL A 24 -5.36 -4.52 -12.18
N MET A 25 -6.01 -5.48 -12.82
CA MET A 25 -7.46 -5.47 -12.95
C MET A 25 -8.08 -5.65 -11.55
N PRO A 26 -9.23 -5.03 -11.22
CA PRO A 26 -9.76 -5.04 -9.85
C PRO A 26 -9.92 -6.44 -9.25
N TYR A 27 -10.24 -7.43 -10.09
CA TYR A 27 -10.39 -8.83 -9.69
C TYR A 27 -9.06 -9.59 -9.50
N GLU A 28 -7.94 -9.05 -9.98
CA GLU A 28 -6.59 -9.59 -9.77
C GLU A 28 -5.94 -9.08 -8.48
N ARG A 29 -6.53 -8.06 -7.82
CA ARG A 29 -6.02 -7.54 -6.53
C ARG A 29 -6.02 -8.60 -5.43
N ASN A 30 -6.88 -9.61 -5.50
CA ASN A 30 -6.84 -10.74 -4.55
C ASN A 30 -5.52 -11.51 -4.60
N ASN A 31 -4.83 -11.53 -5.76
CA ASN A 31 -3.52 -12.19 -5.88
C ASN A 31 -2.40 -11.40 -5.19
N LEU A 32 -2.64 -10.13 -4.86
CA LEU A 32 -1.71 -9.27 -4.12
C LEU A 32 -1.77 -9.50 -2.60
N ALA A 33 -2.75 -10.24 -2.09
CA ALA A 33 -2.94 -10.51 -0.68
C ALA A 33 -2.59 -11.98 -0.34
N ASP A 34 -1.29 -12.32 -0.43
CA ASP A 34 -0.78 -13.63 0.01
C ASP A 34 -1.06 -13.83 1.52
N PRO A 35 -1.61 -14.99 1.94
CA PRO A 35 -1.81 -15.32 3.35
C PRO A 35 -0.59 -15.11 4.25
N ILE A 36 0.64 -15.24 3.72
CA ILE A 36 1.88 -15.00 4.48
C ILE A 36 2.04 -13.54 4.91
N MET A 37 1.46 -12.59 4.18
CA MET A 37 1.57 -11.16 4.49
C MET A 37 0.62 -10.74 5.61
N SER A 38 -0.27 -11.62 6.07
CA SER A 38 -1.17 -11.33 7.20
C SER A 38 -0.40 -10.93 8.45
N PHE A 39 -0.75 -9.78 9.03
CA PHE A 39 -0.17 -9.28 10.29
C PHE A 39 -0.40 -10.21 11.49
N GLY A 40 -1.38 -11.11 11.40
CA GLY A 40 -1.72 -12.06 12.44
C GLY A 40 -1.81 -13.49 11.91
N ARG A 41 -1.24 -14.44 12.65
CA ARG A 41 -1.35 -15.88 12.35
C ARG A 41 -2.75 -16.45 12.66
N ILE A 42 -3.45 -15.84 13.63
CA ILE A 42 -4.78 -16.30 14.10
C ILE A 42 -5.75 -15.11 14.04
N GLY A 43 -6.69 -15.14 13.09
CA GLY A 43 -7.61 -14.02 12.86
C GLY A 43 -8.48 -13.65 14.07
N ILE A 44 -8.91 -14.65 14.86
CA ILE A 44 -9.78 -14.45 16.04
C ILE A 44 -9.05 -13.68 17.15
N ALA A 45 -7.76 -13.95 17.36
CA ALA A 45 -6.97 -13.23 18.37
C ALA A 45 -6.72 -11.78 17.94
N GLY A 46 -6.49 -11.55 16.64
CA GLY A 46 -6.33 -10.21 16.07
C GLY A 46 -7.59 -9.36 16.22
N SER A 47 -8.77 -9.90 15.87
CA SER A 47 -10.03 -9.17 15.99
C SER A 47 -10.37 -8.80 17.44
N TYR A 48 -10.10 -9.71 18.39
CA TYR A 48 -10.26 -9.43 19.81
C TYR A 48 -9.36 -8.26 20.27
N MET A 49 -8.08 -8.30 19.93
CA MET A 49 -7.14 -7.23 20.31
C MET A 49 -7.49 -5.89 19.64
N HIS A 50 -7.92 -5.90 18.38
CA HIS A 50 -8.41 -4.70 17.71
C HIS A 50 -9.59 -4.07 18.45
N HIS A 51 -10.58 -4.86 18.87
CA HIS A 51 -11.69 -4.33 19.67
C HIS A 51 -11.21 -3.67 20.98
N VAL A 52 -10.20 -4.26 21.64
CA VAL A 52 -9.60 -3.67 22.85
C VAL A 52 -8.95 -2.33 22.55
N TYR A 53 -8.14 -2.23 21.49
CA TYR A 53 -7.49 -0.98 21.10
C TYR A 53 -8.51 0.09 20.71
N GLN A 54 -9.53 -0.26 19.93
CA GLN A 54 -10.62 0.65 19.58
C GLN A 54 -11.32 1.26 20.80
N ALA A 55 -11.58 0.44 21.82
CA ALA A 55 -12.21 0.89 23.06
C ALA A 55 -11.29 1.79 23.89
N ARG A 56 -9.99 1.48 23.93
CA ARG A 56 -9.00 2.20 24.76
C ARG A 56 -8.51 3.49 24.12
N GLU A 57 -8.38 3.50 22.81
CA GLU A 57 -7.79 4.60 22.05
C GLU A 57 -8.88 5.52 21.46
N GLY A 58 -10.14 5.11 21.50
CA GLY A 58 -11.25 5.89 20.96
C GLY A 58 -11.22 6.07 19.43
N ALA A 59 -10.36 5.32 18.74
CA ALA A 59 -10.23 5.32 17.29
C ALA A 59 -10.80 4.02 16.72
N ARG A 60 -11.68 4.10 15.71
CA ARG A 60 -12.25 2.95 15.00
C ARG A 60 -12.04 3.11 13.49
N GLY A 61 -11.74 2.02 12.81
CA GLY A 61 -11.65 1.98 11.34
C GLY A 61 -10.25 2.25 10.77
N ALA A 62 -9.23 2.39 11.63
CA ALA A 62 -7.84 2.59 11.22
C ALA A 62 -7.03 1.28 11.12
N GLU A 63 -7.69 0.12 11.25
CA GLU A 63 -7.06 -1.20 11.35
C GLU A 63 -6.54 -1.76 10.01
N GLY A 64 -6.63 -0.98 8.93
CA GLY A 64 -6.19 -1.37 7.58
C GLY A 64 -7.32 -1.97 6.72
N GLY A 65 -7.14 -1.93 5.41
CA GLY A 65 -8.03 -2.58 4.44
C GLY A 65 -7.68 -4.07 4.33
N SER A 66 -8.71 -4.93 4.36
CA SER A 66 -8.69 -6.40 4.16
C SER A 66 -7.32 -7.07 3.98
N GLY A 67 -6.72 -7.52 5.10
CA GLY A 67 -5.58 -8.44 5.08
C GLY A 67 -4.21 -7.78 4.86
N GLY A 68 -3.19 -8.62 4.75
CA GLY A 68 -1.82 -8.19 4.55
C GLY A 68 -1.43 -8.12 3.07
N GLY A 69 -0.56 -7.17 2.73
CA GLY A 69 -0.13 -6.85 1.38
C GLY A 69 -0.23 -5.34 1.14
N CYS A 70 0.45 -4.81 0.11
CA CYS A 70 0.29 -3.39 -0.28
C CYS A 70 -1.06 -3.10 -0.97
N GLY A 71 -2.03 -4.02 -0.82
CA GLY A 71 -3.36 -3.99 -1.41
C GLY A 71 -4.24 -2.94 -0.76
N CYS A 72 -3.92 -1.66 -0.98
CA CYS A 72 -4.89 -0.59 -0.87
C CYS A 72 -6.12 -0.98 -1.70
N ASN A 73 -7.28 -1.06 -1.03
CA ASN A 73 -8.58 -1.39 -1.63
C ASN A 73 -8.85 -0.60 -2.91
#